data_AF-A0A1Z5JLL9-F1
#
_entry.id   AF-A0A1Z5JLL9-F1
#
_cell.length_a   1.000
_cell.length_b   1.000
_cell.length_c   1.000
_cell.angle_alpha   90.00
_cell.angle_beta   90.00
_cell.angle_gamma   90.00
#
_symmetry.space_group_name_H-M   'P 1'
#
loop_
_entity.id
_entity.type
_entity.pdbx_description
1 polymer ?
#
loop_
_entity_poly.entity_id
_entity_poly.type
_entity_poly.pdbx_seq_one_letter_code
_entity_poly.pdbx_strand_id
1 'polypeptide(L)'
;MNTFIFERYMSCWCPSYSSRPLSHTLLQIEWNYRFQELPRKLIIALSKYHAIILTMRLYEWIASKWVDQEMMDRLTIDTFLYAKRKSEVEGKRGTELAREMFSVSWRANLISFLADYSVHQVIMLYAYYCYAQQKRRKSEDDSVVSMQSNDDMPQGHLILFAVRKSTLLGLSRGIALGFSSIGAGLGSMIAPSWGTLIGTNLGDGLAASLTEDLVDHP
;
A
#
# COMPACT_ATOMS: atom_id res chain seq x y z
N MET A 1 -7.76 3.60 2.05
CA MET A 1 -8.00 3.16 0.66
C MET A 1 -6.91 2.16 0.24
N ASN A 2 -6.88 0.96 0.84
CA ASN A 2 -5.72 0.03 0.75
C ASN A 2 -6.10 -1.44 0.49
N THR A 3 -7.34 -1.68 0.07
CA THR A 3 -7.89 -3.03 -0.18
C THR A 3 -7.73 -3.47 -1.65
N PHE A 4 -7.62 -2.52 -2.58
CA PHE A 4 -7.66 -2.78 -4.02
C PHE A 4 -6.41 -3.47 -4.59
N ILE A 5 -5.22 -3.19 -4.08
CA ILE A 5 -4.00 -3.80 -4.64
C ILE A 5 -3.78 -5.24 -4.14
N PHE A 6 -4.32 -5.58 -2.97
CA PHE A 6 -4.36 -6.97 -2.53
C PHE A 6 -5.45 -7.76 -3.26
N GLU A 7 -6.50 -7.07 -3.72
CA GLU A 7 -7.48 -7.66 -4.62
C GLU A 7 -6.82 -8.19 -5.89
N ARG A 8 -5.82 -7.54 -6.51
CA ARG A 8 -5.17 -8.08 -7.73
C ARG A 8 -4.39 -9.38 -7.54
N TYR A 9 -3.87 -9.67 -6.34
CA TYR A 9 -3.33 -11.01 -6.04
C TYR A 9 -4.42 -12.04 -5.71
N MET A 10 -5.62 -11.59 -5.34
CA MET A 10 -6.86 -12.39 -5.27
C MET A 10 -7.67 -12.37 -6.59
N SER A 11 -7.34 -11.54 -7.59
CA SER A 11 -8.11 -11.37 -8.82
C SER A 11 -7.88 -12.50 -9.81
N CYS A 12 -6.94 -13.41 -9.55
CA CYS A 12 -6.95 -14.73 -10.19
C CYS A 12 -8.17 -15.58 -9.79
N TRP A 13 -9.06 -15.08 -8.92
CA TRP A 13 -10.27 -15.76 -8.45
C TRP A 13 -11.59 -15.03 -8.74
N CYS A 14 -11.60 -14.05 -9.65
CA CYS A 14 -12.85 -13.61 -10.28
C CYS A 14 -12.97 -14.30 -11.65
N PRO A 15 -13.83 -15.33 -11.81
CA PRO A 15 -14.20 -15.80 -13.13
C PRO A 15 -14.83 -14.62 -13.88
N SER A 16 -14.38 -14.35 -15.11
CA SER A 16 -14.98 -13.31 -15.96
C SER A 16 -16.50 -13.39 -15.90
N TYR A 17 -17.11 -12.29 -15.45
CA TYR A 17 -18.55 -12.16 -15.26
C TYR A 17 -19.23 -12.23 -16.64
N SER A 18 -19.57 -13.44 -17.07
CA SER A 18 -20.42 -13.66 -18.23
C SER A 18 -21.80 -13.12 -17.87
N SER A 19 -22.30 -12.15 -18.64
CA SER A 19 -23.59 -11.48 -18.50
C SER A 19 -24.77 -12.41 -18.83
N ARG A 20 -24.83 -13.57 -18.18
CA ARG A 20 -25.99 -14.45 -18.18
C ARG A 20 -26.82 -14.14 -16.93
N PRO A 21 -28.16 -14.16 -17.02
CA PRO A 21 -29.01 -13.99 -15.84
C PRO A 21 -28.72 -15.14 -14.86
N LEU A 22 -28.04 -14.83 -13.76
CA LEU A 22 -27.84 -15.79 -12.68
C LEU A 22 -29.19 -16.09 -12.02
N SER A 23 -29.52 -17.37 -11.89
CA SER A 23 -30.64 -17.80 -11.06
C SER A 23 -30.44 -17.34 -9.62
N HIS A 24 -31.53 -16.96 -8.93
CA HIS A 24 -31.49 -16.51 -7.53
C HIS A 24 -30.73 -17.46 -6.58
N THR A 25 -30.72 -18.76 -6.90
CA THR A 25 -29.99 -19.81 -6.16
C THR A 25 -28.47 -19.68 -6.24
N LEU A 26 -27.90 -19.32 -7.41
CA LEU A 26 -26.45 -19.16 -7.58
C LEU A 26 -25.94 -17.94 -6.82
N LEU A 27 -26.73 -16.86 -6.79
CA LEU A 27 -26.39 -15.65 -6.06
C LEU A 27 -26.32 -15.93 -4.54
N GLN A 28 -27.25 -16.71 -4.00
CA GLN A 28 -27.21 -17.10 -2.58
C GLN A 28 -25.97 -17.96 -2.25
N ILE A 29 -25.60 -18.89 -3.13
CA ILE A 29 -24.39 -19.72 -2.94
C ILE A 29 -23.13 -18.85 -2.97
N GLU A 30 -23.02 -17.92 -3.92
CA GLU A 30 -21.88 -17.01 -4.02
C GLU A 30 -21.77 -16.11 -2.79
N TRP A 31 -22.88 -15.54 -2.32
CA TRP A 31 -22.88 -14.72 -1.11
C TRP A 31 -22.48 -15.51 0.12
N ASN A 32 -23.01 -16.73 0.30
CA ASN A 32 -22.61 -17.60 1.41
C ASN A 32 -21.12 -17.91 1.39
N TYR A 33 -20.54 -18.17 0.21
CA TYR A 33 -19.11 -18.38 0.06
C TYR A 33 -18.30 -17.14 0.47
N ARG A 34 -18.68 -15.94 -0.01
CA ARG A 34 -18.01 -14.68 0.35
C ARG A 34 -18.09 -14.43 1.86
N PHE A 35 -19.25 -14.66 2.49
CA PHE A 35 -19.44 -14.50 3.93
C PHE A 35 -18.56 -15.45 4.75
N GLN A 36 -18.34 -16.68 4.29
CA GLN A 36 -17.43 -17.61 4.95
C GLN A 36 -15.96 -17.18 4.87
N GLU A 37 -15.55 -16.49 3.80
CA GLU A 37 -14.19 -15.96 3.67
C GLU A 37 -13.95 -14.64 4.44
N LEU A 38 -15.00 -13.88 4.76
CA LEU A 38 -14.89 -12.60 5.46
C LEU A 38 -14.05 -12.64 6.75
N PRO A 39 -14.26 -13.57 7.70
CA PRO A 39 -13.48 -13.58 8.95
C PRO A 39 -11.98 -13.76 8.68
N ARG A 40 -11.62 -14.59 7.70
CA ARG A 40 -10.22 -14.79 7.30
C ARG A 40 -9.63 -13.51 6.72
N LYS A 41 -10.34 -12.86 5.80
CA LYS A 41 -9.91 -11.58 5.19
C LYS A 41 -9.77 -10.48 6.25
N LEU A 42 -10.69 -10.43 7.20
CA LEU A 42 -10.66 -9.49 8.32
C LEU A 42 -9.42 -9.69 9.20
N ILE A 43 -9.13 -10.93 9.60
CA ILE A 43 -7.95 -11.24 10.43
C ILE A 43 -6.66 -10.86 9.71
N ILE A 44 -6.55 -11.14 8.41
CA ILE A 44 -5.39 -10.76 7.60
C ILE A 44 -5.25 -9.23 7.54
N ALA A 45 -6.35 -8.51 7.30
CA ALA A 45 -6.35 -7.06 7.25
C ALA A 45 -5.94 -6.43 8.60
N LEU A 46 -6.48 -6.94 9.71
CA LEU A 46 -6.14 -6.49 11.06
C LEU A 46 -4.67 -6.79 11.39
N SER A 47 -4.20 -8.00 11.09
CA SER A 47 -2.80 -8.38 11.33
C SER A 47 -1.84 -7.48 10.55
N LYS A 48 -2.16 -7.20 9.28
CA LYS A 48 -1.39 -6.27 8.45
C LYS A 48 -1.41 -4.86 9.02
N TYR A 49 -2.57 -4.37 9.43
CA TYR A 49 -2.72 -3.04 10.03
C TYR A 49 -1.87 -2.90 11.29
N HIS A 50 -1.91 -3.89 12.18
CA HIS A 50 -1.07 -3.91 13.38
C HIS A 50 0.42 -4.01 13.06
N ALA A 51 0.82 -4.83 12.07
CA ALA A 51 2.21 -4.92 11.64
C ALA A 51 2.74 -3.57 11.13
N ILE A 52 1.93 -2.83 10.36
CA ILE A 52 2.28 -1.48 9.89
C ILE A 52 2.44 -0.53 11.07
N ILE A 53 1.49 -0.50 12.01
CA ILE A 53 1.60 0.38 13.19
C ILE A 53 2.85 0.06 14.01
N LEU A 54 3.11 -1.22 14.30
CA LEU A 54 4.30 -1.63 15.05
C LEU A 54 5.59 -1.21 14.33
N THR A 55 5.61 -1.31 12.99
CA THR A 55 6.75 -0.89 12.18
C THR A 55 6.91 0.64 12.17
N MET A 56 5.81 1.40 12.12
CA MET A 56 5.85 2.86 12.30
C MET A 56 6.43 3.23 13.67
N ARG A 57 5.95 2.58 14.75
CA ARG A 57 6.49 2.80 16.11
C ARG A 57 7.96 2.41 16.24
N LEU A 58 8.38 1.35 15.54
CA LEU A 58 9.78 0.97 15.47
C LEU A 58 10.61 2.04 14.76
N TYR A 59 10.13 2.61 13.65
CA TYR A 59 10.81 3.71 12.97
C TYR A 59 10.85 4.99 13.80
N GLU A 60 9.79 5.34 14.52
CA GLU A 60 9.81 6.44 15.49
C GLU A 60 10.89 6.21 16.55
N TRP A 61 10.96 4.98 17.10
CA TRP A 61 11.98 4.62 18.08
C TRP A 61 13.40 4.69 17.51
N ILE A 62 13.64 4.18 16.29
CA ILE A 62 14.93 4.28 15.60
C ILE A 62 15.27 5.76 15.35
N ALA A 63 14.32 6.54 14.82
CA ALA A 63 14.51 7.96 14.56
C ALA A 63 14.87 8.73 15.84
N SER A 64 14.27 8.39 16.99
CA SER A 64 14.60 9.01 18.28
C SER A 64 16.06 8.80 18.73
N LYS A 65 16.73 7.78 18.20
CA LYS A 65 18.13 7.48 18.53
C LYS A 65 19.12 8.10 17.55
N TRP A 66 18.69 8.34 16.31
CA TRP A 66 19.57 8.77 15.21
C TRP A 66 19.37 10.22 14.82
N VAL A 67 18.23 10.83 15.17
CA VAL A 67 17.81 12.14 14.69
C VAL A 67 17.43 13.01 15.88
N ASP A 68 17.71 14.31 15.77
CA ASP A 68 17.32 15.31 16.78
C ASP A 68 15.81 15.31 17.04
N GLN A 69 15.46 15.62 18.29
CA GLN A 69 14.07 15.62 18.77
C GLN A 69 13.16 16.58 17.99
N GLU A 70 13.69 17.70 17.51
CA GLU A 70 12.94 18.65 16.68
C GLU A 70 12.56 18.06 15.31
N MET A 71 13.43 17.26 14.70
CA MET A 71 13.13 16.63 13.42
C MET A 71 12.13 15.48 13.60
N MET A 72 12.21 14.75 14.72
CA MET A 72 11.22 13.72 15.08
C MET A 72 9.84 14.34 15.22
N ASP A 73 9.71 15.46 15.96
CA ASP A 73 8.44 16.18 16.10
C ASP A 73 7.89 16.64 14.74
N ARG A 74 8.77 17.11 13.83
CA ARG A 74 8.38 17.48 12.46
C ARG A 74 7.94 16.29 11.60
N LEU A 75 8.38 15.07 11.92
CA LEU A 75 8.03 13.85 11.20
C LEU A 75 6.69 13.28 11.68
N THR A 76 6.36 13.42 12.97
CA THR A 76 5.12 12.92 13.57
C THR A 76 4.02 13.96 13.68
N ILE A 77 4.23 15.14 13.07
CA ILE A 77 3.29 16.24 13.20
C ILE A 77 1.97 15.94 12.50
N ASP A 78 0.86 16.20 13.19
CA ASP A 78 -0.46 16.14 12.58
C ASP A 78 -0.63 17.31 11.61
N THR A 79 -0.67 16.98 10.31
CA THR A 79 -0.82 17.94 9.21
C THR A 79 -2.07 18.79 9.33
N PHE A 80 -3.18 18.25 9.85
CA PHE A 80 -4.45 18.99 9.97
C PHE A 80 -4.38 20.03 11.08
N LEU A 81 -3.92 19.62 12.26
CA LEU A 81 -3.76 20.51 13.40
C LEU A 81 -2.68 21.56 13.12
N TYR A 82 -1.62 21.19 12.41
CA TYR A 82 -0.57 22.11 12.00
C TYR A 82 -1.09 23.16 11.01
N ALA A 83 -1.83 22.75 9.98
CA ALA A 83 -2.44 23.66 9.00
C ALA A 83 -3.38 24.68 9.68
N LYS A 84 -4.22 24.18 10.60
CA LYS A 84 -5.14 25.02 11.36
C LYS A 84 -4.39 26.05 12.21
N ARG A 85 -3.40 25.62 12.99
CA ARG A 85 -2.60 26.50 13.85
C ARG A 85 -1.84 27.57 13.06
N LYS A 86 -1.22 27.19 11.95
CA LYS A 86 -0.51 28.12 11.05
C LYS A 86 -1.43 29.20 10.47
N SER A 87 -2.63 28.81 10.07
CA SER A 87 -3.58 29.76 9.50
C SER A 87 -4.15 30.71 10.56
N GLU A 88 -4.48 30.19 11.74
CA GLU A 88 -5.10 30.97 12.83
C GLU A 88 -4.09 31.87 13.57
N VAL A 89 -2.87 31.38 13.82
CA VAL A 89 -1.88 32.08 14.66
C VAL A 89 -0.94 32.95 13.82
N GLU A 90 -0.41 32.45 12.71
CA GLU A 90 0.55 33.19 11.88
C GLU A 90 -0.12 34.00 10.77
N GLY A 91 -1.42 33.82 10.53
CA GLY A 91 -2.17 34.53 9.48
C GLY A 91 -1.73 34.19 8.05
N LYS A 92 -0.89 33.17 7.87
CA LYS A 92 -0.38 32.75 6.56
C LYS A 92 -1.52 32.21 5.69
N ARG A 93 -1.61 32.70 4.45
CA ARG A 93 -2.64 32.33 3.47
C ARG A 93 -2.05 32.13 2.08
N GLY A 94 -2.75 31.37 1.25
CA GLY A 94 -2.42 31.18 -0.15
C GLY A 94 -1.19 30.28 -0.36
N THR A 95 -0.28 30.71 -1.22
CA THR A 95 0.82 29.88 -1.76
C THR A 95 1.90 29.56 -0.74
N GLU A 96 2.15 30.45 0.23
CA GLU A 96 3.14 30.21 1.28
C GLU A 96 2.68 29.08 2.21
N LEU A 97 1.41 29.10 2.63
CA LEU A 97 0.81 28.03 3.41
C LEU A 97 0.83 26.71 2.63
N ALA A 98 0.50 26.74 1.33
CA ALA A 98 0.51 25.56 0.48
C ALA A 98 1.89 24.90 0.38
N ARG A 99 2.95 25.69 0.18
CA ARG A 99 4.32 25.19 0.10
C ARG A 99 4.77 24.54 1.40
N GLU A 100 4.39 25.14 2.52
CA GLU A 100 4.71 24.60 3.83
C GLU A 100 3.93 23.32 4.12
N MET A 101 2.62 23.31 3.85
CA MET A 101 1.78 22.12 4.00
C MET A 101 2.22 20.98 3.08
N PHE A 102 2.70 21.28 1.87
CA PHE A 102 3.28 20.27 0.99
C PHE A 102 4.48 19.58 1.65
N SER A 103 5.44 20.36 2.18
CA SER A 103 6.64 19.78 2.80
C SER A 103 6.33 19.00 4.08
N VAL A 104 5.39 19.51 4.88
CA VAL A 104 4.96 18.83 6.11
C VAL A 104 4.20 17.55 5.79
N SER A 105 3.26 17.59 4.83
CA SER A 105 2.52 16.41 4.38
C SER A 105 3.43 15.34 3.78
N TRP A 106 4.40 15.75 2.97
CA TRP A 106 5.40 14.84 2.43
C TRP A 106 6.14 14.09 3.53
N ARG A 107 6.63 14.81 4.55
CA ARG A 107 7.41 14.22 5.66
C ARG A 107 6.55 13.34 6.57
N ALA A 108 5.35 13.78 6.92
CA ALA A 108 4.43 13.03 7.77
C ALA A 108 4.00 11.70 7.11
N ASN A 109 3.73 11.74 5.80
CA ASN A 109 3.36 10.53 5.07
C ASN A 109 4.56 9.63 4.73
N LEU A 110 5.79 10.15 4.76
CA LEU A 110 6.99 9.39 4.41
C LEU A 110 7.24 8.23 5.38
N ILE A 111 7.12 8.44 6.69
CA ILE A 111 7.28 7.34 7.68
C ILE A 111 6.24 6.26 7.41
N SER A 112 4.99 6.67 7.22
CA SER A 112 3.87 5.77 6.97
C SER A 112 4.10 4.93 5.71
N PHE A 113 4.61 5.56 4.65
CA PHE A 113 5.00 4.91 3.41
C PHE A 113 6.15 3.91 3.61
N LEU A 114 7.22 4.29 4.30
CA LEU A 114 8.35 3.39 4.57
C LEU A 114 7.91 2.18 5.39
N ALA A 115 7.03 2.39 6.37
CA ALA A 115 6.49 1.31 7.21
C ALA A 115 5.68 0.33 6.37
N ASP A 116 4.70 0.81 5.61
CA ASP A 116 3.90 -0.04 4.73
C ASP A 116 4.75 -0.74 3.66
N TYR A 117 5.74 -0.05 3.07
CA TYR A 117 6.67 -0.64 2.11
C TYR A 117 7.49 -1.78 2.73
N SER A 118 8.08 -1.57 3.91
CA SER A 118 8.88 -2.60 4.58
C SER A 118 8.07 -3.83 4.99
N VAL A 119 6.86 -3.64 5.54
CA VAL A 119 5.94 -4.75 5.82
C VAL A 119 5.61 -5.51 4.54
N HIS A 120 5.39 -4.81 3.43
CA HIS A 120 5.12 -5.44 2.15
C HIS A 120 6.31 -6.26 1.63
N GLN A 121 7.54 -5.74 1.74
CA GLN A 121 8.76 -6.46 1.37
C GLN A 121 8.92 -7.76 2.17
N VAL A 122 8.65 -7.72 3.48
CA VAL A 122 8.71 -8.90 4.35
C VAL A 122 7.66 -9.94 3.94
N ILE A 123 6.42 -9.51 3.66
CA ILE A 123 5.34 -10.41 3.22
C ILE A 123 5.71 -11.08 1.89
N MET A 124 6.24 -10.32 0.92
CA MET A 124 6.67 -10.85 -0.37
C MET A 124 7.82 -11.85 -0.23
N LEU A 125 8.81 -11.52 0.60
CA LEU A 125 9.93 -12.42 0.90
C LEU A 125 9.47 -13.72 1.55
N TYR A 126 8.55 -13.64 2.52
CA TYR A 126 7.98 -14.80 3.18
C TYR A 126 7.15 -15.67 2.22
N ALA A 127 6.32 -15.06 1.38
CA ALA A 127 5.56 -15.77 0.36
C ALA A 127 6.49 -16.51 -0.61
N TYR A 128 7.58 -15.87 -1.04
CA TYR A 128 8.61 -16.50 -1.87
C TYR A 128 9.29 -17.67 -1.15
N TYR A 129 9.65 -17.51 0.13
CA TYR A 129 10.24 -18.57 0.93
C TYR A 129 9.33 -19.81 1.02
N CYS A 130 8.05 -19.62 1.32
CA CYS A 130 7.05 -20.69 1.35
C CYS A 130 6.91 -21.39 -0.01
N TYR A 131 6.87 -20.62 -1.10
CA TYR A 131 6.82 -21.16 -2.46
C TYR A 131 8.06 -22.00 -2.80
N ALA A 132 9.26 -21.49 -2.49
CA ALA A 132 10.51 -22.19 -2.71
C ALA A 132 10.58 -23.49 -1.89
N GLN A 133 10.09 -23.47 -0.64
CA GLN A 133 10.04 -24.66 0.22
C GLN A 133 9.06 -25.71 -0.32
N GLN A 134 7.88 -25.29 -0.80
CA GLN A 134 6.93 -26.22 -1.44
C GLN A 134 7.51 -26.84 -2.71
N LYS A 135 8.24 -26.07 -3.52
CA LYS A 135 8.92 -26.59 -4.72
C LYS A 135 9.98 -27.63 -4.37
N ARG A 136 10.76 -27.41 -3.30
CA ARG A 136 11.75 -28.40 -2.83
C ARG A 136 11.11 -29.71 -2.40
N ARG A 137 10.00 -29.64 -1.64
CA ARG A 137 9.25 -30.83 -1.22
C ARG A 137 8.64 -31.60 -2.38
N LYS A 138 8.06 -30.91 -3.37
CA LYS A 138 7.56 -31.56 -4.60
C LYS A 138 8.67 -32.20 -5.41
N SER A 139 9.85 -31.58 -5.48
CA SER A 139 11.01 -32.16 -6.15
C SER A 139 11.54 -33.41 -5.43
N GLU A 140 11.41 -33.51 -4.11
CA GLU A 140 11.75 -34.73 -3.36
C GLU A 140 10.72 -35.85 -3.63
N ASP A 141 9.42 -35.55 -3.64
CA ASP A 141 8.38 -36.54 -4.00
C ASP A 141 8.46 -36.98 -5.48
N ASP A 142 8.72 -36.06 -6.41
CA ASP A 142 8.87 -36.36 -7.85
C ASP A 142 10.22 -37.05 -8.16
N SER A 143 11.25 -36.88 -7.31
CA SER A 143 12.53 -37.60 -7.46
C SER A 143 12.42 -39.11 -7.19
N VAL A 144 11.32 -39.56 -6.57
CA VAL A 144 10.99 -40.99 -6.43
C VAL A 144 10.24 -41.52 -7.67
N VAL A 145 9.67 -40.65 -8.52
CA VAL A 145 8.74 -41.06 -9.58
C VAL A 145 9.21 -40.76 -11.01
N SER A 146 10.16 -39.85 -11.26
CA SER A 146 10.63 -39.64 -12.65
C SER A 146 11.99 -38.94 -12.76
N MET A 147 12.99 -39.68 -13.28
CA MET A 147 14.00 -39.09 -14.16
C MET A 147 13.29 -38.48 -15.37
N GLN A 148 13.76 -37.31 -15.83
CA GLN A 148 13.52 -36.74 -17.16
C GLN A 148 12.36 -35.72 -17.31
N SER A 149 12.61 -34.47 -16.91
CA SER A 149 12.49 -33.32 -17.85
C SER A 149 13.23 -32.10 -17.29
N ASN A 150 14.33 -31.74 -17.95
CA ASN A 150 14.99 -30.45 -17.80
C ASN A 150 14.09 -29.37 -18.38
N ASP A 151 13.55 -28.51 -17.53
CA ASP A 151 13.21 -27.12 -17.90
C ASP A 151 13.61 -26.24 -16.70
N ASP A 152 14.91 -25.97 -16.62
CA ASP A 152 15.52 -25.04 -15.68
C ASP A 152 15.06 -23.61 -15.99
N MET A 153 13.86 -23.26 -15.54
CA MET A 153 13.45 -21.87 -15.46
C MET A 153 14.38 -21.17 -14.47
N PRO A 154 15.23 -20.22 -14.91
CA PRO A 154 16.30 -19.69 -14.08
C PRO A 154 15.70 -19.01 -12.84
N GLN A 155 16.09 -19.47 -11.65
CA GLN A 155 15.62 -18.96 -10.36
C GLN A 155 15.74 -17.42 -10.25
N GLY A 156 16.70 -16.83 -10.98
CA GLY A 156 16.89 -15.39 -11.11
C GLY A 156 15.71 -14.66 -11.77
N HIS A 157 14.97 -15.28 -12.70
CA HIS A 157 13.82 -14.65 -13.37
C HIS A 157 12.63 -14.47 -12.42
N LEU A 158 12.39 -15.43 -11.50
CA LEU A 158 11.34 -15.29 -10.49
C LEU A 158 11.66 -14.22 -9.45
N ILE A 159 12.92 -14.12 -9.02
CA ILE A 159 13.37 -13.09 -8.08
C ILE A 159 13.28 -11.71 -8.74
N LEU A 160 13.77 -11.57 -9.98
CA LEU A 160 13.63 -10.34 -10.76
C LEU A 160 12.16 -9.96 -10.95
N PHE A 161 11.28 -10.92 -11.18
CA PHE A 161 9.84 -10.65 -11.31
C PHE A 161 9.21 -10.18 -9.99
N ALA A 162 9.56 -10.83 -8.87
CA ALA A 162 9.11 -10.42 -7.54
C ALA A 162 9.63 -9.03 -7.15
N VAL A 163 10.91 -8.76 -7.43
CA VAL A 163 11.52 -7.44 -7.21
C VAL A 163 10.88 -6.40 -8.11
N ARG A 164 10.72 -6.66 -9.41
CA ARG A 164 10.07 -5.73 -10.36
C ARG A 164 8.66 -5.35 -9.91
N LYS A 165 7.84 -6.33 -9.50
CA LYS A 165 6.51 -6.07 -8.95
C LYS A 165 6.54 -5.25 -7.67
N SER A 166 7.50 -5.54 -6.79
CA SER A 166 7.64 -4.82 -5.51
C SER A 166 8.14 -3.39 -5.70
N THR A 167 9.05 -3.16 -6.66
CA THR A 167 9.53 -1.83 -7.05
C THR A 167 8.42 -1.02 -7.70
N LEU A 168 7.63 -1.65 -8.58
CA LEU A 168 6.50 -0.98 -9.23
C LEU A 168 5.43 -0.58 -8.20
N LEU A 169 5.19 -1.42 -7.19
CA LEU A 169 4.28 -1.08 -6.10
C LEU A 169 4.84 0.02 -5.18
N GLY A 170 6.14 0.00 -4.90
CA GLY A 170 6.79 1.09 -4.16
C GLY A 170 6.69 2.41 -4.92
N LEU A 171 6.88 2.36 -6.24
CA LEU A 171 6.79 3.52 -7.11
C LEU A 171 5.37 4.05 -7.21
N SER A 172 4.36 3.17 -7.36
CA SER A 172 2.96 3.60 -7.39
C SER A 172 2.54 4.30 -6.09
N ARG A 173 2.95 3.76 -4.94
CA ARG A 173 2.72 4.40 -3.65
C ARG A 173 3.54 5.68 -3.43
N GLY A 174 4.73 5.77 -4.00
CA GLY A 174 5.53 6.99 -3.99
C GLY A 174 4.87 8.10 -4.80
N ILE A 175 4.31 7.77 -5.97
CA ILE A 175 3.47 8.68 -6.76
C ILE A 175 2.26 9.12 -5.93
N ALA A 176 1.58 8.18 -5.27
CA ALA A 176 0.45 8.49 -4.39
C ALA A 176 0.83 9.50 -3.30
N LEU A 177 1.94 9.29 -2.60
CA LEU A 177 2.43 10.22 -1.60
C LEU A 177 2.70 11.63 -2.18
N GLY A 178 3.23 11.70 -3.40
CA GLY A 178 3.43 12.96 -4.12
C GLY A 178 2.12 13.69 -4.42
N PHE A 179 1.16 13.01 -5.05
CA PHE A 179 -0.15 13.60 -5.36
C PHE A 179 -0.95 13.95 -4.10
N SER A 180 -0.86 13.12 -3.05
CA SER A 180 -1.42 13.38 -1.73
C SER A 180 -0.87 14.67 -1.14
N SER A 181 0.45 14.87 -1.23
CA SER A 181 1.11 16.08 -0.73
C SER A 181 0.74 17.32 -1.55
N ILE A 182 0.65 17.21 -2.87
CA ILE A 182 0.17 18.30 -3.76
C ILE A 182 -1.28 18.64 -3.42
N GLY A 183 -2.14 17.63 -3.28
CA GLY A 183 -3.54 17.79 -2.90
C GLY A 183 -3.69 18.46 -1.53
N ALA A 184 -2.88 18.06 -0.55
CA ALA A 184 -2.84 18.68 0.77
C ALA A 184 -2.47 20.18 0.69
N GLY A 185 -1.46 20.52 -0.12
CA GLY A 185 -1.02 21.89 -0.37
C GLY A 185 -2.12 22.73 -1.04
N LEU A 186 -2.65 22.27 -2.18
CA LEU A 186 -3.72 22.96 -2.91
C LEU A 186 -5.00 23.09 -2.08
N GLY A 187 -5.37 22.03 -1.37
CA GLY A 187 -6.53 22.01 -0.48
C GLY A 187 -6.42 23.02 0.65
N SER A 188 -5.22 23.17 1.23
CA SER A 188 -4.96 24.16 2.29
C SER A 188 -5.10 25.61 1.81
N MET A 189 -4.96 25.88 0.50
CA MET A 189 -5.19 27.22 -0.06
C MET A 189 -6.66 27.63 -0.02
N ILE A 190 -7.57 26.67 -0.24
CA ILE A 190 -9.01 26.92 -0.31
C ILE A 190 -9.59 26.99 1.10
N ALA A 191 -9.33 25.95 1.90
CA ALA A 191 -9.81 25.85 3.27
C ALA A 191 -8.73 25.20 4.14
N PRO A 192 -8.08 25.94 5.04
CA PRO A 192 -7.17 25.35 6.00
C PRO A 192 -7.92 24.31 6.85
N SER A 193 -7.29 23.20 7.19
CA SER A 193 -7.89 22.01 7.82
C SER A 193 -8.73 21.14 6.85
N TRP A 194 -9.97 21.52 6.56
CA TRP A 194 -10.89 20.66 5.79
C TRP A 194 -10.46 20.49 4.34
N GLY A 195 -9.97 21.56 3.71
CA GLY A 195 -9.45 21.52 2.35
C GLY A 195 -8.20 20.64 2.27
N THR A 196 -7.32 20.67 3.27
CA THR A 196 -6.17 19.74 3.35
C THR A 196 -6.63 18.28 3.38
N LEU A 197 -7.68 17.95 4.13
CA LEU A 197 -8.21 16.58 4.23
C LEU A 197 -8.81 16.11 2.91
N ILE A 198 -9.66 16.94 2.31
CA ILE A 198 -10.28 16.65 1.02
C ILE A 198 -9.20 16.52 -0.06
N GLY A 199 -8.26 17.46 -0.09
CA GLY A 199 -7.18 17.49 -1.06
C GLY A 199 -6.25 16.27 -0.95
N THR A 200 -5.91 15.84 0.26
CA THR A 200 -5.11 14.63 0.50
C THR A 200 -5.82 13.38 -0.06
N ASN A 201 -7.10 13.21 0.25
CA ASN A 201 -7.89 12.07 -0.25
C ASN A 201 -8.10 12.11 -1.76
N LEU A 202 -8.31 13.31 -2.33
CA LEU A 202 -8.44 13.50 -3.77
C LEU A 202 -7.13 13.17 -4.48
N GLY A 203 -5.99 13.61 -3.93
CA GLY A 203 -4.66 13.27 -4.41
C GLY A 203 -4.40 11.76 -4.41
N ASP A 204 -4.75 11.07 -3.32
CA ASP A 204 -4.66 9.61 -3.23
C ASP A 204 -5.53 8.91 -4.29
N GLY A 205 -6.74 9.43 -4.55
CA GLY A 205 -7.64 8.91 -5.58
C GLY A 205 -7.10 9.07 -7.01
N LEU A 206 -6.58 10.25 -7.33
CA LEU A 206 -5.96 10.51 -8.64
C LEU A 206 -4.70 9.67 -8.86
N ALA A 207 -3.91 9.49 -7.81
CA ALA A 207 -2.75 8.62 -7.90
C ALA A 207 -3.14 7.17 -8.10
N ALA A 208 -4.17 6.68 -7.42
CA ALA A 208 -4.69 5.33 -7.62
C ALA A 208 -5.05 5.11 -9.10
N SER A 209 -5.86 6.01 -9.68
CA SER A 209 -6.24 5.89 -11.10
C SER A 209 -5.04 5.95 -12.05
N LEU A 210 -4.10 6.88 -11.82
CA LEU A 210 -2.89 6.98 -12.66
C LEU A 210 -2.01 5.75 -12.57
N THR A 211 -1.90 5.17 -11.38
CA THR A 211 -1.09 3.97 -11.17
C THR A 211 -1.74 2.72 -11.72
N GLU A 212 -3.07 2.65 -11.78
CA GLU A 212 -3.80 1.57 -12.45
C GLU A 212 -3.51 1.58 -13.96
N ASP A 213 -3.59 2.73 -14.61
CA ASP A 213 -3.24 2.90 -16.04
C ASP A 213 -1.78 2.51 -16.31
N LEU A 214 -0.86 2.86 -15.40
CA LEU A 214 0.56 2.55 -15.53
C LEU A 214 0.87 1.05 -15.40
N VAL A 215 0.03 0.31 -14.65
CA VAL A 215 0.20 -1.15 -14.48
C VAL A 215 -0.38 -1.91 -15.68
N ASP A 216 -1.43 -1.37 -16.32
CA ASP A 216 -2.12 -2.03 -17.43
C ASP A 216 -1.45 -1.83 -18.79
N HIS A 217 -0.57 -0.84 -18.91
CA HIS A 217 0.28 -0.60 -20.08
C HIS A 217 1.79 -0.72 -19.74
N PRO A 218 2.31 -1.95 -19.50
CA PRO A 218 3.73 -2.18 -19.18
C PRO A 218 4.70 -1.98 -20.35
#